data_AF-A0A392NQ58-F1
#
_entry.id   AF-A0A392NQ58-F1
#
_cell.length_a   1.000
_cell.length_b   1.000
_cell.length_c   1.000
_cell.angle_alpha   90.00
_cell.angle_beta   90.00
_cell.angle_gamma   90.00
#
_symmetry.space_group_name_H-M   'P 1'
#
loop_
_entity.id
_entity.type
_entity.pdbx_description
1 polymer ?
#
loop_
_entity_poly.entity_id
_entity_poly.type
_entity_poly.pdbx_seq_one_letter_code
_entity_poly.pdbx_strand_id
1 'polypeptide(L)'
;CPIKRLENTTPEECWSGKGPNVSHLRVFGSIAYIHVHDQLRRKLDDKGDQMVLVMTGGYKLLNPINKQIVINRDVIYDEMNGPGAKMERETQLAFCVKRQTTMT
;
A
#
# COMPACT_ATOMS: atom_id res chain seq x y z
N CYS A 1 -4.13 -21.08 28.98
CA CYS A 1 -2.83 -21.70 28.63
C CYS A 1 -2.25 -20.98 27.42
N PRO A 2 -1.03 -20.42 27.46
CA PRO A 2 -0.44 -19.79 26.28
C PRO A 2 0.08 -20.87 25.31
N ILE A 3 -0.11 -20.63 24.02
CA ILE A 3 0.36 -21.52 22.95
C ILE A 3 1.87 -21.30 22.82
N LYS A 4 2.68 -22.36 22.86
CA LYS A 4 4.14 -22.25 22.65
C LYS A 4 4.39 -21.72 21.23
N ARG A 5 5.27 -20.72 21.11
CA ARG A 5 5.70 -20.20 19.81
C ARG A 5 6.45 -21.30 19.06
N LEU A 6 5.93 -21.72 17.92
CA LEU A 6 6.66 -22.60 17.00
C LEU A 6 7.67 -21.74 16.24
N GLU A 7 8.92 -22.20 16.15
CA GLU A 7 9.97 -21.49 15.44
C GLU A 7 9.77 -21.61 13.94
N ASN A 8 9.80 -20.47 13.23
CA ASN A 8 9.79 -20.38 11.76
C ASN A 8 8.57 -21.00 11.04
N THR A 9 7.47 -21.25 11.74
CA THR A 9 6.22 -21.74 11.13
C THR A 9 5.08 -20.79 11.46
N THR A 10 4.34 -20.38 10.43
CA THR A 10 3.13 -19.58 10.65
C THR A 10 2.00 -20.48 11.18
N PRO A 11 1.09 -19.95 12.02
CA PRO A 11 -0.03 -20.74 12.52
C PRO A 11 -0.90 -21.35 11.41
N GLU A 12 -1.04 -20.65 10.29
CA GLU A 12 -1.76 -21.13 9.10
C GLU A 12 -1.09 -22.36 8.50
N GLU A 13 0.24 -22.35 8.36
CA GLU A 13 1.00 -23.52 7.91
C GLU A 13 0.83 -24.72 8.84
N CYS A 14 0.86 -24.48 10.15
CA CYS A 14 0.74 -25.55 11.14
C CYS A 14 -0.65 -26.22 11.12
N TRP A 15 -1.71 -25.48 10.80
CA TRP A 15 -3.07 -26.02 10.73
C TRP A 15 -3.45 -26.56 9.35
N SER A 16 -3.00 -25.91 8.28
CA SER A 16 -3.38 -26.23 6.89
C SER A 16 -2.41 -27.22 6.22
N GLY A 17 -1.18 -27.34 6.75
CA GLY A 17 -0.11 -28.13 6.11
C GLY A 17 0.41 -27.52 4.80
N LYS A 18 0.02 -26.27 4.49
CA LYS A 18 0.36 -25.53 3.27
C LYS A 18 0.86 -24.15 3.64
N GLY A 19 1.84 -23.64 2.87
CA GLY A 19 2.33 -22.25 2.98
C GLY A 19 1.20 -21.23 2.81
N PRO A 20 1.24 -20.09 3.52
CA PRO A 20 0.21 -19.08 3.43
C PRO A 20 0.25 -18.42 2.05
N ASN A 21 -0.91 -18.22 1.44
CA ASN A 21 -1.00 -17.48 0.19
C ASN A 21 -1.04 -15.97 0.45
N VAL A 22 0.09 -15.31 0.23
CA VAL A 22 0.26 -13.85 0.42
C VAL A 22 0.07 -13.03 -0.85
N SER A 23 -0.39 -13.61 -1.97
CA SER A 23 -0.56 -12.91 -3.25
C SER A 23 -1.57 -11.75 -3.21
N HIS A 24 -2.44 -11.73 -2.22
CA HIS A 24 -3.41 -10.65 -2.00
C HIS A 24 -2.82 -9.47 -1.22
N LEU A 25 -1.64 -9.62 -0.61
CA LEU A 25 -0.95 -8.53 0.08
C LEU A 25 -0.23 -7.66 -0.94
N ARG A 26 -0.28 -6.35 -0.71
CA ARG A 26 0.38 -5.35 -1.54
C ARG A 26 1.44 -4.61 -0.73
N VAL A 27 2.50 -4.16 -1.41
CA VAL A 27 3.57 -3.39 -0.79
C VAL A 27 3.03 -2.03 -0.33
N PHE A 28 3.18 -1.71 0.96
CA PHE A 28 2.83 -0.40 1.49
C PHE A 28 3.70 0.70 0.88
N GLY A 29 3.10 1.83 0.54
CA GLY A 29 3.79 2.92 -0.13
C GLY A 29 4.10 2.64 -1.61
N SER A 30 3.53 1.60 -2.21
CA SER A 30 3.61 1.39 -3.67
C SER A 30 2.89 2.49 -4.45
N ILE A 31 3.33 2.70 -5.69
CA ILE A 31 2.60 3.55 -6.62
C ILE A 31 1.38 2.76 -7.10
N ALA A 32 0.27 3.47 -7.16
CA ALA A 32 -1.02 2.95 -7.53
C ALA A 32 -1.68 3.92 -8.51
N TYR A 33 -2.33 3.40 -9.55
CA TYR A 33 -3.04 4.18 -10.54
C TYR A 33 -4.54 3.96 -10.38
N ILE A 34 -5.27 5.05 -10.16
CA ILE A 34 -6.75 5.03 -10.14
C ILE A 34 -7.26 5.30 -11.54
N HIS A 35 -8.26 4.53 -11.97
CA HIS A 35 -8.96 4.82 -13.22
C HIS A 35 -9.86 6.06 -13.07
N VAL A 36 -9.56 7.11 -13.83
CA VAL A 36 -10.49 8.24 -14.04
C VAL A 36 -11.64 7.79 -14.95
N HIS A 37 -12.85 8.32 -14.82
CA HIS A 37 -13.95 7.97 -15.74
C HIS A 37 -13.88 8.78 -17.03
N ASP A 38 -14.28 8.18 -18.16
CA ASP A 38 -14.22 8.84 -19.47
C ASP A 38 -15.06 10.12 -19.55
N GLN A 39 -16.10 10.24 -18.73
CA GLN A 39 -16.93 11.46 -18.64
C GLN A 39 -16.16 12.67 -18.10
N LEU A 40 -15.12 12.43 -17.29
CA LEU A 40 -14.28 13.48 -16.70
C LEU A 40 -13.05 13.79 -17.58
N ARG A 41 -12.84 13.02 -18.66
CA ARG A 41 -11.70 13.16 -19.56
C ARG A 41 -12.08 13.90 -20.83
N ARG A 42 -11.12 14.63 -21.39
CA ARG A 42 -11.15 15.16 -22.75
C ARG A 42 -10.24 14.33 -23.64
N LYS A 43 -10.33 14.57 -24.95
CA LYS A 43 -9.53 13.84 -25.94
C LYS A 43 -8.03 14.05 -25.65
N LEU A 44 -7.30 12.94 -25.51
CA LEU A 44 -5.86 12.85 -25.16
C LEU A 44 -5.51 13.03 -23.67
N ASP A 45 -6.49 13.14 -22.77
CA ASP A 45 -6.20 13.13 -21.33
C ASP A 45 -5.81 11.72 -20.83
N ASP A 46 -5.02 11.70 -19.76
CA ASP A 46 -4.49 10.45 -19.18
C ASP A 46 -5.58 9.51 -18.65
N LYS A 47 -5.33 8.21 -18.79
CA LYS A 47 -6.23 7.13 -18.37
C LYS A 47 -6.17 6.77 -16.88
N GLY A 48 -5.41 7.51 -16.09
CA GLY A 48 -5.40 7.29 -14.66
C GLY A 48 -4.57 8.29 -13.90
N ASP A 49 -4.90 8.44 -12.62
CA ASP A 49 -4.21 9.32 -11.70
C ASP A 49 -3.27 8.53 -10.81
N GLN A 50 -2.04 9.02 -10.69
CA GLN A 50 -1.03 8.42 -9.83
C GLN A 50 -1.28 8.75 -8.36
N MET A 51 -1.29 7.72 -7.52
CA MET A 51 -1.48 7.78 -6.08
C MET A 51 -0.53 6.83 -5.35
N VAL A 52 -0.51 6.92 -4.02
CA VAL A 52 0.32 6.07 -3.16
C VAL A 52 -0.55 5.23 -2.24
N LEU A 53 -0.32 3.93 -2.18
CA LEU A 53 -1.05 3.03 -1.28
C LEU A 53 -0.62 3.25 0.18
N VAL A 54 -1.53 3.72 1.03
CA VAL A 54 -1.26 3.94 2.46
C VAL A 54 -1.74 2.76 3.30
N MET A 55 -2.88 2.15 2.94
CA MET A 55 -3.42 0.99 3.64
C MET A 55 -4.02 -0.04 2.69
N THR A 56 -3.59 -1.29 2.86
CA THR A 56 -4.16 -2.46 2.18
C THR A 56 -5.59 -2.75 2.67
N GLY A 57 -5.84 -2.61 3.98
CA GLY A 57 -7.16 -2.72 4.58
C GLY A 57 -8.06 -1.53 4.21
N GLY A 58 -8.88 -1.71 3.18
CA GLY A 58 -9.81 -0.70 2.68
C GLY A 58 -9.31 0.13 1.49
N TYR A 59 -8.23 -0.29 0.82
CA TYR A 59 -7.73 0.31 -0.42
C TYR A 59 -7.59 1.84 -0.36
N LYS A 60 -6.98 2.33 0.72
CA LYS A 60 -6.79 3.77 0.96
C LYS A 60 -5.57 4.28 0.21
N LEU A 61 -5.79 5.23 -0.68
CA LEU A 61 -4.81 5.80 -1.58
C LEU A 61 -4.64 7.27 -1.24
N LEU A 62 -3.40 7.73 -1.20
CA LEU A 62 -3.07 9.12 -0.96
C LEU A 62 -2.70 9.78 -2.27
N ASN A 63 -3.37 10.88 -2.61
CA ASN A 63 -2.91 11.77 -3.66
C ASN A 63 -1.73 12.62 -3.10
N PRO A 64 -0.53 12.54 -3.70
CA PRO A 64 0.64 13.24 -3.18
C PRO A 64 0.54 14.78 -3.27
N ILE A 65 -0.25 15.29 -4.23
CA ILE A 65 -0.43 16.71 -4.49
C ILE A 65 -1.46 17.28 -3.51
N ASN A 66 -2.67 16.69 -3.52
CA ASN A 66 -3.80 17.21 -2.76
C ASN A 66 -3.78 16.76 -1.30
N LYS A 67 -2.93 15.79 -0.93
CA LYS A 67 -2.86 15.15 0.39
C LYS A 67 -4.19 14.56 0.86
N GLN A 68 -5.08 14.26 -0.08
CA GLN A 68 -6.39 13.67 0.19
C GLN A 68 -6.31 12.14 0.12
N ILE A 69 -7.07 11.49 1.00
CA ILE A 69 -7.20 10.03 1.04
C ILE A 69 -8.45 9.64 0.26
N VAL A 70 -8.27 8.83 -0.78
CA VAL A 70 -9.33 8.26 -1.61
C VAL A 70 -9.41 6.76 -1.33
N ILE A 71 -10.63 6.22 -1.29
CA ILE A 71 -10.88 4.79 -1.16
C ILE A 71 -11.37 4.29 -2.51
N ASN A 72 -10.59 3.44 -3.18
CA ASN A 72 -10.98 2.85 -4.46
C ASN A 72 -10.44 1.42 -4.57
N ARG A 73 -11.27 0.48 -5.04
CA ARG A 73 -10.89 -0.93 -5.23
C ARG A 73 -10.30 -1.18 -6.63
N ASP A 74 -10.71 -0.41 -7.62
CA ASP A 74 -10.28 -0.56 -9.02
C ASP A 74 -8.98 0.21 -9.23
N VAL A 75 -7.88 -0.45 -8.86
CA VAL A 75 -6.55 0.15 -8.79
C VAL A 75 -5.53 -0.78 -9.42
N ILE A 76 -4.66 -0.20 -10.24
CA ILE A 76 -3.52 -0.90 -10.82
C ILE A 76 -2.29 -0.56 -9.99
N TYR A 77 -1.63 -1.56 -9.44
CA TYR A 77 -0.45 -1.39 -8.59
C TYR A 77 0.83 -1.58 -9.41
N ASP A 78 1.75 -0.62 -9.32
CA ASP A 78 3.12 -0.78 -9.78
C ASP A 78 4.03 -0.93 -8.56
N GLU A 79 4.28 -2.19 -8.20
CA GLU A 79 5.10 -2.56 -7.05
C GLU A 79 6.61 -2.44 -7.34
N MET A 80 7.02 -2.41 -8.61
CA MET A 80 8.44 -2.36 -8.99
C MET A 80 8.98 -0.94 -9.04
N ASN A 81 8.14 0.02 -9.41
CA ASN A 81 8.54 1.44 -9.51
C ASN A 81 8.12 2.28 -8.30
N GLY A 82 7.51 1.67 -7.28
CA GLY A 82 7.10 2.38 -6.06
C GLY A 82 8.25 3.11 -5.37
N PRO A 83 8.01 4.20 -4.62
CA PRO A 83 9.06 4.89 -3.85
C PRO A 83 9.76 3.96 -2.84
N GLY A 84 9.15 2.83 -2.46
CA GLY A 84 9.82 1.76 -1.70
C GLY A 84 10.94 1.03 -2.45
N ALA A 85 10.94 1.04 -3.79
CA ALA A 85 11.98 0.43 -4.63
C ALA A 85 13.21 1.35 -4.84
N LYS A 86 13.10 2.64 -4.49
CA LYS A 86 14.21 3.64 -4.52
C LYS A 86 14.22 4.53 -3.27
N MET A 87 13.97 3.97 -2.10
CA MET A 87 13.95 4.76 -0.87
C MET A 87 15.38 4.99 -0.35
N GLU A 88 15.97 6.14 -0.67
CA GLU A 88 17.14 6.64 0.07
C GLU A 88 16.74 6.94 1.52
N ARG A 89 17.66 6.64 2.44
CA ARG A 89 17.44 6.51 3.89
C ARG A 89 16.84 7.76 4.57
N GLU A 90 16.89 8.91 3.92
CA GLU A 90 16.46 10.19 4.50
C GLU A 90 14.93 10.36 4.53
N THR A 91 14.19 9.79 3.59
CA THR A 91 12.71 9.91 3.56
C THR A 91 12.02 8.94 4.53
N GLN A 92 12.67 7.85 4.93
CA GLN A 92 12.16 6.91 5.96
C GLN A 92 12.02 7.57 7.32
N LEU A 93 13.00 8.39 7.71
CA LEU A 93 12.98 9.12 8.98
C LEU A 93 11.86 10.17 9.01
N ALA A 94 11.62 10.88 7.90
CA ALA A 94 10.59 11.91 7.86
C ALA A 94 9.16 11.38 8.04
N PHE A 95 8.85 10.17 7.56
CA PHE A 95 7.51 9.57 7.71
C PHE A 95 7.34 8.84 9.05
N CYS A 96 8.39 8.18 9.55
CA CYS A 96 8.38 7.52 10.86
C CYS A 96 8.33 8.55 12.02
N VAL A 97 9.14 9.61 11.95
CA VAL A 97 9.24 10.62 13.01
C VAL A 97 7.97 11.48 13.09
N LYS A 98 7.34 11.85 11.96
CA LYS A 98 6.12 12.67 11.98
C LYS A 98 4.90 12.00 12.64
N ARG A 99 4.84 10.66 12.69
CA ARG A 99 3.80 9.93 13.43
C ARG A 99 4.07 9.82 14.93
N GLN A 100 5.30 10.03 15.38
CA GLN A 100 5.64 10.02 16.81
C GLN A 100 5.50 11.40 17.46
N THR A 101 5.60 12.50 16.69
CA THR A 101 5.54 13.87 17.25
C THR A 101 4.15 14.52 17.23
N THR A 102 3.08 13.79 16.90
CA THR A 102 1.68 14.30 16.98
C THR A 102 0.85 13.71 18.12
N MET A 103 1.52 13.11 19.12
CA MET A 103 0.95 12.68 20.40
C MET A 103 1.71 13.35 21.55
N THR A 104 1.70 14.68 21.58
CA THR A 104 1.89 15.48 22.80
C THR A 104 1.01 16.71 22.73
#